data_AF-A0A1Q7DTK2-F1
#
_entry.id   AF-A0A1Q7DTK2-F1
#
_cell.length_a   1.000
_cell.length_b   1.000
_cell.length_c   1.000
_cell.angle_alpha   90.00
_cell.angle_beta   90.00
_cell.angle_gamma   90.00
#
_symmetry.space_group_name_H-M   'P 1'
#
loop_
_entity.id
_entity.type
_entity.pdbx_description
1 polymer ?
#
loop_
_entity_poly.entity_id
_entity_poly.type
_entity_poly.pdbx_seq_one_letter_code
_entity_poly.pdbx_strand_id
1 'polypeptide(L)'
;MLRLFDVSDVTRFGRCAALVLLGACGTDRVTQAPPAQQSHYVSTSGASDGDGTLSHPWDLGSGLAGAAGKVQPGDTIWLRGGTYRGGHRSTVSGAPGAPVVVRPYQGERAILDAGGATGDSVRGDFLIVGGDYTVLWGLELTDSDPNRATTTRPNMIVNDASHTKYINLVVHDGGIGFYSYPRRSDVEVNGCILYNNGWSVGGEGGGHALYVRSDAGPLVLRDNVLFDQYGYGIHAYSDAGRGMLNNIRIDGNVSFNNGLLSGNPSGANILVGGFAPADGIVGLDNMTYFSPAINSANVRLGWSPSQVLNGSLTFTHNYVVGGTLLLNVHSWRRATVTGNTVVGEGASEMVRLEDSTTTGYDWASDQYYHDPMDTAWSYRGRSYTFGAWQAATGLGTTDQATGTVPSEPVVFVRPNLYAPGRAHIVVYNWGRAGVVPVDVAAVLRSGDAYLVRSVQALFDPPLVSGVYTSGSINLPMSPRLPPVPVGLARSPVPATLPEFDVFLLTRTP
;
A
#
# COMPACT_ATOMS: atom_id res chain seq x y z
N MET A 1 -8.96 11.42 37.06
CA MET A 1 -8.31 11.07 38.33
C MET A 1 -8.34 9.54 38.43
N LEU A 2 -7.18 8.91 38.23
CA LEU A 2 -6.95 7.45 38.20
C LEU A 2 -7.46 6.73 39.45
N ARG A 3 -8.02 5.53 39.31
CA ARG A 3 -7.85 4.45 40.30
C ARG A 3 -7.58 3.12 39.64
N LEU A 4 -6.42 2.58 39.99
CA LEU A 4 -5.94 1.23 39.74
C LEU A 4 -6.82 0.19 40.45
N PHE A 5 -6.92 -1.01 39.87
CA PHE A 5 -7.22 -2.22 40.62
C PHE A 5 -6.04 -3.18 40.54
N ASP A 6 -5.66 -3.62 41.73
CA ASP A 6 -4.49 -4.41 42.09
C ASP A 6 -4.77 -5.91 41.96
N VAL A 7 -3.68 -6.65 41.82
CA VAL A 7 -3.58 -8.08 41.58
C VAL A 7 -3.29 -8.77 42.91
N SER A 8 -4.05 -9.82 43.25
CA SER A 8 -3.66 -11.04 43.98
C SER A 8 -4.83 -11.57 44.81
N ASP A 9 -5.24 -12.83 44.60
CA ASP A 9 -4.74 -13.91 45.45
C ASP A 9 -5.19 -15.30 44.98
N VAL A 10 -4.35 -16.27 45.34
CA VAL A 10 -4.26 -17.63 44.83
C VAL A 10 -4.73 -18.62 45.90
N THR A 11 -5.56 -19.61 45.56
CA THR A 11 -5.39 -21.08 45.81
C THR A 11 -6.65 -21.90 46.10
N ARG A 12 -6.63 -23.10 45.48
CA ARG A 12 -7.14 -24.42 45.90
C ARG A 12 -8.66 -24.68 45.79
N PHE A 13 -9.01 -25.59 44.88
CA PHE A 13 -9.49 -26.94 45.22
C PHE A 13 -9.32 -27.87 44.02
N GLY A 14 -8.57 -28.96 44.20
CA GLY A 14 -8.50 -30.07 43.26
C GLY A 14 -9.49 -31.17 43.65
N ARG A 15 -9.97 -31.94 42.67
CA ARG A 15 -10.33 -33.36 42.82
C ARG A 15 -10.38 -34.06 41.46
N CYS A 16 -9.93 -35.31 41.52
CA CYS A 16 -9.56 -36.23 40.46
C CYS A 16 -10.69 -36.64 39.51
N ALA A 17 -10.34 -36.92 38.25
CA ALA A 17 -11.07 -37.86 37.39
C ALA A 17 -10.07 -38.83 36.77
N ALA A 18 -10.40 -40.12 36.87
CA ALA A 18 -9.54 -41.26 36.57
C ALA A 18 -9.39 -41.50 35.06
N LEU A 19 -8.19 -41.95 34.70
CA LEU A 19 -7.74 -42.31 33.37
C LEU A 19 -8.23 -43.73 33.01
N VAL A 20 -8.94 -43.89 31.90
CA VAL A 20 -9.20 -45.19 31.25
C VAL A 20 -8.32 -45.26 30.01
N LEU A 21 -7.30 -46.11 30.05
CA LEU A 21 -6.44 -46.46 28.92
C LEU A 21 -7.13 -47.54 28.07
N LEU A 22 -7.51 -47.19 26.85
CA LEU A 22 -7.75 -48.14 25.76
C LEU A 22 -6.67 -47.92 24.70
N GLY A 23 -5.83 -48.94 24.51
CA GLY A 23 -4.74 -48.94 23.55
C GLY A 23 -5.26 -48.90 22.12
N ALA A 24 -4.76 -47.93 21.37
CA ALA A 24 -4.73 -47.98 19.91
C ALA A 24 -3.26 -47.89 19.49
N CYS A 25 -2.79 -48.90 18.76
CA CYS A 25 -1.51 -48.88 18.06
C CYS A 25 -1.57 -47.79 16.97
N GLY A 26 -1.23 -46.56 17.33
CA GLY A 26 -0.94 -45.47 16.41
C GLY A 26 0.53 -45.53 16.05
N THR A 27 0.82 -45.67 14.76
CA THR A 27 2.17 -45.55 14.22
C THR A 27 2.81 -44.23 14.67
N ASP A 28 4.02 -44.32 15.22
CA ASP A 28 4.86 -43.17 15.52
C ASP A 28 5.09 -42.36 14.23
N ARG A 29 4.24 -41.36 13.99
CA ARG A 29 4.65 -40.23 13.15
C ARG A 29 5.66 -39.46 13.98
N VAL A 30 6.93 -39.84 13.81
CA VAL A 30 8.07 -38.98 14.11
C VAL A 30 7.73 -37.62 13.48
N THR A 31 7.43 -36.64 14.34
CA THR A 31 7.35 -35.25 13.94
C THR A 31 8.79 -34.86 13.61
N GLN A 32 9.12 -34.99 12.32
CA GLN A 32 10.40 -34.55 11.78
C GLN A 32 10.57 -33.08 12.22
N ALA A 33 11.68 -32.77 12.88
CA ALA A 33 12.04 -31.40 13.16
C ALA A 33 11.93 -30.61 11.84
N PRO A 34 11.42 -29.36 11.85
CA PRO A 34 11.39 -28.55 10.65
C PRO A 34 12.77 -28.62 9.98
N PRO A 35 12.86 -28.92 8.68
CA PRO A 35 14.14 -28.93 8.00
C PRO A 35 14.87 -27.62 8.29
N ALA A 36 16.17 -27.70 8.54
CA ALA A 36 16.98 -26.51 8.77
C ALA A 36 16.78 -25.56 7.59
N GLN A 37 16.40 -24.31 7.84
CA GLN A 37 16.17 -23.29 6.81
C GLN A 37 17.41 -23.19 5.93
N GLN A 38 17.31 -23.56 4.66
CA GLN A 38 18.43 -23.51 3.74
C GLN A 38 18.46 -22.19 3.00
N SER A 39 19.66 -21.77 2.62
CA SER A 39 19.89 -20.60 1.77
C SER A 39 20.29 -21.06 0.39
N HIS A 40 19.46 -20.69 -0.59
CA HIS A 40 19.72 -20.92 -2.01
C HIS A 40 20.04 -19.60 -2.69
N TYR A 41 20.86 -19.64 -3.74
CA TYR A 41 21.34 -18.45 -4.43
C TYR A 41 20.93 -18.47 -5.89
N VAL A 42 20.44 -17.31 -6.34
CA VAL A 42 20.05 -17.04 -7.72
C VAL A 42 20.87 -15.87 -8.24
N SER A 43 21.43 -15.95 -9.45
CA SER A 43 22.21 -14.85 -10.05
C SER A 43 21.87 -14.63 -11.52
N THR A 44 22.22 -13.46 -12.06
CA THR A 44 22.01 -13.14 -13.48
C THR A 44 22.84 -14.02 -14.43
N SER A 45 23.92 -14.62 -13.92
CA SER A 45 24.76 -15.60 -14.62
C SER A 45 24.55 -17.03 -14.11
N GLY A 46 23.49 -17.26 -13.34
CA GLY A 46 23.17 -18.59 -12.83
C GLY A 46 22.72 -19.53 -13.96
N ALA A 47 22.73 -20.83 -13.67
CA ALA A 47 22.36 -21.86 -14.63
C ALA A 47 21.28 -22.78 -14.06
N SER A 48 20.49 -23.39 -14.93
CA SER A 48 19.40 -24.28 -14.52
C SER A 48 19.90 -25.57 -13.88
N ASP A 49 21.12 -25.99 -14.20
CA ASP A 49 21.83 -27.14 -13.63
C ASP A 49 22.74 -26.78 -12.44
N GLY A 50 22.70 -25.52 -11.97
CA GLY A 50 23.36 -25.11 -10.74
C GLY A 50 22.94 -25.95 -9.52
N ASP A 51 23.70 -25.85 -8.43
CA ASP A 51 23.38 -26.52 -7.17
C ASP A 51 22.70 -25.61 -6.15
N GLY A 52 22.52 -24.33 -6.48
CA GLY A 52 21.89 -23.34 -5.62
C GLY A 52 22.82 -22.75 -4.57
N THR A 53 24.12 -23.05 -4.62
CA THR A 53 25.14 -22.45 -3.75
C THR A 53 25.59 -21.08 -4.27
N LEU A 54 26.33 -20.33 -3.46
CA LEU A 54 26.88 -19.03 -3.86
C LEU A 54 27.83 -19.14 -5.07
N SER A 55 28.54 -20.26 -5.21
CA SER A 55 29.50 -20.50 -6.30
C SER A 55 28.86 -21.09 -7.56
N HIS A 56 27.76 -21.84 -7.43
CA HIS A 56 26.99 -22.37 -8.57
C HIS A 56 25.50 -22.06 -8.43
N PRO A 57 25.13 -20.77 -8.50
CA PRO A 57 23.75 -20.32 -8.30
C PRO A 57 22.84 -20.75 -9.43
N TRP A 58 21.54 -20.84 -9.15
CA TRP A 58 20.52 -21.02 -10.19
C TRP A 58 20.29 -19.73 -10.99
N ASP A 59 19.79 -19.87 -12.22
CA ASP A 59 19.08 -18.77 -12.86
C ASP A 59 17.75 -18.49 -12.14
N LEU A 60 17.17 -17.31 -12.38
CA LEU A 60 15.96 -16.88 -11.67
C LEU A 60 14.75 -17.75 -11.95
N GLY A 61 14.56 -18.19 -13.19
CA GLY A 61 13.44 -19.05 -13.55
C GLY A 61 13.51 -20.38 -12.81
N SER A 62 14.68 -21.02 -12.82
CA SER A 62 14.92 -22.30 -12.15
C SER A 62 14.75 -22.21 -10.63
N GLY A 63 15.27 -21.16 -10.00
CA GLY A 63 15.10 -20.92 -8.56
C GLY A 63 13.63 -20.68 -8.18
N LEU A 64 12.92 -19.83 -8.93
CA LEU A 64 11.49 -19.56 -8.69
C LEU A 64 10.57 -20.74 -9.03
N ALA A 65 11.01 -21.68 -9.87
CA ALA A 65 10.32 -22.94 -10.13
C ALA A 65 10.58 -24.02 -9.06
N GLY A 66 11.35 -23.70 -8.01
CA GLY A 66 11.66 -24.63 -6.91
C GLY A 66 12.84 -25.56 -7.17
N ALA A 67 13.60 -25.31 -8.24
CA ALA A 67 14.83 -26.03 -8.59
C ALA A 67 14.69 -27.56 -8.51
N ALA A 68 13.68 -28.11 -9.19
CA ALA A 68 13.34 -29.53 -9.19
C ALA A 68 13.07 -30.11 -7.77
N GLY A 69 12.46 -29.30 -6.90
CA GLY A 69 12.12 -29.69 -5.53
C GLY A 69 13.27 -29.54 -4.53
N LYS A 70 14.36 -28.86 -4.88
CA LYS A 70 15.44 -28.56 -3.92
C LYS A 70 15.05 -27.45 -2.95
N VAL A 71 14.19 -26.51 -3.36
CA VAL A 71 13.63 -25.50 -2.46
C VAL A 71 12.50 -26.14 -1.65
N GLN A 72 12.61 -26.08 -0.33
CA GLN A 72 11.65 -26.64 0.63
C GLN A 72 10.98 -25.54 1.47
N PRO A 73 9.83 -25.82 2.10
CA PRO A 73 9.20 -24.88 3.03
C PRO A 73 10.15 -24.39 4.12
N GLY A 74 10.21 -23.07 4.31
CA GLY A 74 11.11 -22.40 5.26
C GLY A 74 12.44 -21.93 4.66
N ASP A 75 12.77 -22.32 3.43
CA ASP A 75 14.01 -21.90 2.77
C ASP A 75 13.97 -20.43 2.34
N THR A 76 15.16 -19.85 2.16
CA THR A 76 15.35 -18.52 1.58
C THR A 76 16.07 -18.62 0.23
N ILE A 77 15.52 -17.95 -0.78
CA ILE A 77 16.16 -17.72 -2.07
C ILE A 77 16.74 -16.30 -2.08
N TRP A 78 18.06 -16.22 -2.10
CA TRP A 78 18.83 -14.98 -2.18
C TRP A 78 19.11 -14.61 -3.63
N LEU A 79 18.58 -13.46 -4.07
CA LEU A 79 18.88 -12.90 -5.38
C LEU A 79 20.15 -12.07 -5.30
N ARG A 80 21.16 -12.44 -6.09
CA ARG A 80 22.39 -11.67 -6.24
C ARG A 80 22.14 -10.35 -6.99
N GLY A 81 23.06 -9.42 -6.83
CA GLY A 81 23.01 -8.12 -7.47
C GLY A 81 23.05 -8.24 -8.99
N GLY A 82 22.22 -7.44 -9.66
CA GLY A 82 22.11 -7.43 -11.12
C GLY A 82 20.69 -7.23 -11.62
N THR A 83 20.55 -7.19 -12.94
CA THR A 83 19.27 -7.05 -13.64
C THR A 83 18.85 -8.38 -14.25
N TYR A 84 17.69 -8.88 -13.82
CA TYR A 84 17.06 -10.10 -14.34
C TYR A 84 15.95 -9.71 -15.30
N ARG A 85 15.98 -10.26 -16.53
CA ARG A 85 15.04 -9.92 -17.60
C ARG A 85 14.16 -11.11 -17.96
N GLY A 86 12.96 -10.79 -18.46
CA GLY A 86 12.00 -11.77 -18.99
C GLY A 86 10.87 -12.10 -18.02
N GLY A 87 9.75 -12.61 -18.55
CA GLY A 87 8.62 -13.01 -17.70
C GLY A 87 8.96 -14.21 -16.80
N HIS A 88 8.45 -14.21 -15.57
CA HIS A 88 8.73 -15.23 -14.56
C HIS A 88 7.45 -15.72 -13.88
N ARG A 89 7.42 -17.01 -13.56
CA ARG A 89 6.41 -17.59 -12.67
C ARG A 89 7.12 -18.22 -11.47
N SER A 90 6.72 -17.80 -10.28
CA SER A 90 7.13 -18.43 -9.04
C SER A 90 6.13 -19.51 -8.64
N THR A 91 6.61 -20.73 -8.49
CA THR A 91 5.85 -21.90 -8.01
C THR A 91 6.41 -22.46 -6.71
N VAL A 92 7.43 -21.82 -6.13
CA VAL A 92 7.90 -22.18 -4.79
C VAL A 92 6.76 -21.96 -3.80
N SER A 93 6.58 -22.92 -2.91
CA SER A 93 5.49 -22.91 -1.94
C SER A 93 6.07 -23.26 -0.58
N GLY A 94 5.75 -22.44 0.41
CA GLY A 94 6.03 -22.74 1.80
C GLY A 94 4.95 -23.63 2.42
N ALA A 95 4.92 -23.60 3.75
CA ALA A 95 3.91 -24.24 4.57
C ALA A 95 3.53 -23.30 5.73
N PRO A 96 2.41 -23.56 6.45
CA PRO A 96 2.08 -22.81 7.66
C PRO A 96 3.26 -22.72 8.63
N GLY A 97 3.67 -21.50 8.98
CA GLY A 97 4.81 -21.23 9.87
C GLY A 97 6.21 -21.40 9.24
N ALA A 98 6.30 -21.83 7.98
CA ALA A 98 7.55 -22.02 7.24
C ALA A 98 7.41 -21.50 5.80
N PRO A 99 7.27 -20.18 5.59
CA PRO A 99 7.17 -19.62 4.26
C PRO A 99 8.49 -19.74 3.51
N VAL A 100 8.43 -19.80 2.18
CA VAL A 100 9.63 -19.58 1.35
C VAL A 100 9.82 -18.08 1.18
N VAL A 101 11.03 -17.59 1.45
CA VAL A 101 11.36 -16.15 1.34
C VAL A 101 12.24 -15.91 0.12
N VAL A 102 11.85 -14.99 -0.75
CA VAL A 102 12.65 -14.54 -1.90
C VAL A 102 13.05 -13.09 -1.68
N ARG A 103 14.35 -12.81 -1.62
CA ARG A 103 14.85 -11.48 -1.25
C ARG A 103 16.25 -11.20 -1.82
N PRO A 104 16.69 -9.93 -1.94
CA PRO A 104 18.05 -9.65 -2.39
C PRO A 104 19.07 -10.09 -1.35
N TYR A 105 20.22 -10.55 -1.82
CA TYR A 105 21.38 -10.82 -0.98
C TYR A 105 21.85 -9.53 -0.30
N GLN A 106 22.32 -9.63 0.94
CA GLN A 106 22.55 -8.47 1.80
C GLN A 106 23.49 -7.43 1.15
N GLY A 107 23.03 -6.18 1.08
CA GLY A 107 23.80 -5.07 0.50
C GLY A 107 23.85 -5.05 -1.03
N GLU A 108 23.30 -6.06 -1.70
CA GLU A 108 23.20 -6.12 -3.15
C GLU A 108 21.82 -5.60 -3.63
N ARG A 109 21.79 -5.05 -4.84
CA ARG A 109 20.58 -4.56 -5.50
C ARG A 109 20.19 -5.53 -6.62
N ALA A 110 19.11 -6.28 -6.41
CA ALA A 110 18.52 -7.16 -7.42
C ALA A 110 17.32 -6.46 -8.07
N ILE A 111 17.40 -6.27 -9.40
CA ILE A 111 16.41 -5.56 -10.20
C ILE A 111 15.73 -6.58 -11.13
N LEU A 112 14.42 -6.75 -10.99
CA LEU A 112 13.61 -7.53 -11.92
C LEU A 112 13.05 -6.58 -12.97
N ASP A 113 13.48 -6.74 -14.22
CA ASP A 113 13.17 -5.83 -15.32
C ASP A 113 12.25 -6.49 -16.35
N ALA A 114 11.04 -5.97 -16.47
CA ALA A 114 10.00 -6.46 -17.38
C ALA A 114 10.18 -6.01 -18.83
N GLY A 115 11.23 -5.26 -19.16
CA GLY A 115 11.50 -4.81 -20.53
C GLY A 115 11.53 -5.96 -21.53
N GLY A 116 10.61 -5.95 -22.49
CA GLY A 116 10.43 -7.01 -23.48
C GLY A 116 9.70 -8.26 -22.99
N ALA A 117 9.12 -8.25 -21.78
CA ALA A 117 8.34 -9.38 -21.24
C ALA A 117 6.96 -9.52 -21.92
N THR A 118 6.46 -8.46 -22.56
CA THR A 118 5.18 -8.43 -23.28
C THR A 118 5.38 -7.93 -24.70
N GLY A 119 4.50 -8.33 -25.63
CA GLY A 119 4.49 -7.82 -27.00
C GLY A 119 3.58 -6.59 -27.17
N ASP A 120 3.67 -5.94 -28.34
CA ASP A 120 2.89 -4.73 -28.66
C ASP A 120 1.38 -4.97 -28.86
N SER A 121 0.95 -6.23 -28.94
CA SER A 121 -0.44 -6.60 -29.22
C SER A 121 -1.21 -7.18 -28.03
N VAL A 122 -0.52 -7.64 -26.97
CA VAL A 122 -1.17 -8.29 -25.82
C VAL A 122 -0.49 -7.85 -24.53
N ARG A 123 -1.28 -7.31 -23.60
CA ARG A 123 -0.84 -7.08 -22.23
C ARG A 123 -0.61 -8.43 -21.53
N GLY A 124 0.54 -8.57 -20.89
CA GLY A 124 0.88 -9.77 -20.12
C GLY A 124 1.14 -9.50 -18.65
N ASP A 125 1.65 -10.53 -17.99
CA ASP A 125 2.04 -10.53 -16.59
C ASP A 125 3.55 -10.78 -16.51
N PHE A 126 4.25 -9.98 -15.70
CA PHE A 126 5.70 -10.09 -15.55
C PHE A 126 6.06 -11.17 -14.52
N LEU A 127 5.74 -10.95 -13.24
CA LEU A 127 6.00 -11.90 -12.17
C LEU A 127 4.69 -12.46 -11.60
N ILE A 128 4.37 -13.71 -11.94
CA ILE A 128 3.21 -14.40 -11.36
C ILE A 128 3.65 -15.23 -10.15
N VAL A 129 3.09 -14.95 -8.98
CA VAL A 129 3.32 -15.73 -7.75
C VAL A 129 2.17 -16.73 -7.59
N GLY A 130 2.46 -18.00 -7.83
CA GLY A 130 1.48 -19.08 -7.82
C GLY A 130 1.69 -20.15 -6.75
N GLY A 131 2.67 -19.98 -5.85
CA GLY A 131 2.88 -20.89 -4.71
C GLY A 131 2.53 -20.23 -3.39
N ASP A 132 1.74 -20.94 -2.58
CA ASP A 132 1.23 -20.47 -1.28
C ASP A 132 2.37 -20.30 -0.26
N TYR A 133 2.13 -19.52 0.79
CA TYR A 133 3.12 -19.32 1.87
C TYR A 133 4.47 -18.78 1.33
N THR A 134 4.40 -17.81 0.43
CA THR A 134 5.59 -17.17 -0.18
C THR A 134 5.70 -15.72 0.27
N VAL A 135 6.93 -15.29 0.55
CA VAL A 135 7.26 -13.90 0.89
C VAL A 135 8.22 -13.34 -0.16
N LEU A 136 7.82 -12.29 -0.87
CA LEU A 136 8.73 -11.46 -1.65
C LEU A 136 9.15 -10.26 -0.80
N TRP A 137 10.46 -10.07 -0.60
CA TRP A 137 10.97 -9.05 0.31
C TRP A 137 12.08 -8.20 -0.30
N GLY A 138 11.92 -6.88 -0.29
CA GLY A 138 13.01 -5.93 -0.55
C GLY A 138 13.50 -5.91 -2.00
N LEU A 139 12.74 -6.49 -2.93
CA LEU A 139 13.09 -6.52 -4.35
C LEU A 139 12.71 -5.20 -5.03
N GLU A 140 13.44 -4.88 -6.09
CA GLU A 140 13.10 -3.82 -7.03
C GLU A 140 12.53 -4.44 -8.31
N LEU A 141 11.42 -3.91 -8.79
CA LEU A 141 10.78 -4.31 -10.02
C LEU A 141 10.55 -3.06 -10.89
N THR A 142 11.01 -3.12 -12.14
CA THR A 142 10.88 -2.03 -13.12
C THR A 142 10.52 -2.55 -14.50
N ASP A 143 10.01 -1.69 -15.37
CA ASP A 143 9.94 -1.98 -16.80
C ASP A 143 10.73 -0.92 -17.58
N SER A 144 11.86 -1.35 -18.14
CA SER A 144 12.77 -0.52 -18.93
C SER A 144 12.27 -0.16 -20.32
N ASP A 145 11.15 -0.73 -20.78
CA ASP A 145 10.53 -0.33 -22.05
C ASP A 145 10.08 1.15 -21.98
N PRO A 146 10.52 2.04 -22.87
CA PRO A 146 10.09 3.44 -22.89
C PRO A 146 8.66 3.64 -23.43
N ASN A 147 8.03 2.63 -24.03
CA ASN A 147 6.74 2.78 -24.68
C ASN A 147 5.59 2.84 -23.65
N ARG A 148 5.04 4.05 -23.47
CA ARG A 148 3.88 4.35 -22.62
C ARG A 148 2.59 4.57 -23.42
N ALA A 149 2.64 4.42 -24.74
CA ALA A 149 1.54 4.75 -25.64
C ALA A 149 0.69 3.54 -26.03
N THR A 150 0.89 2.40 -25.34
CA THR A 150 0.14 1.16 -25.55
C THR A 150 -0.42 0.66 -24.23
N THR A 151 -1.48 -0.15 -24.31
CA THR A 151 -2.08 -0.81 -23.14
C THR A 151 -1.34 -2.09 -22.74
N THR A 152 -0.19 -2.38 -23.35
CA THR A 152 0.47 -3.69 -23.27
C THR A 152 1.50 -3.82 -22.17
N ARG A 153 1.85 -2.72 -21.48
CA ARG A 153 2.76 -2.76 -20.34
C ARG A 153 2.27 -3.76 -19.28
N PRO A 154 3.15 -4.63 -18.76
CA PRO A 154 2.73 -5.77 -17.96
C PRO A 154 2.19 -5.39 -16.59
N ASN A 155 1.36 -6.27 -16.04
CA ASN A 155 1.19 -6.31 -14.59
C ASN A 155 2.51 -6.78 -13.98
N MET A 156 3.11 -5.97 -13.11
CA MET A 156 4.44 -6.22 -12.57
C MET A 156 4.44 -7.42 -11.62
N ILE A 157 3.52 -7.43 -10.66
CA ILE A 157 3.33 -8.54 -9.72
C ILE A 157 1.88 -9.01 -9.81
N VAL A 158 1.70 -10.31 -10.02
CA VAL A 158 0.39 -10.98 -10.05
C VAL A 158 0.34 -12.01 -8.94
N ASN A 159 -0.47 -11.75 -7.92
CA ASN A 159 -0.74 -12.71 -6.86
C ASN A 159 -1.83 -13.72 -7.28
N ASP A 160 -1.42 -14.96 -7.47
CA ASP A 160 -2.25 -16.14 -7.73
C ASP A 160 -2.03 -17.24 -6.66
N ALA A 161 -1.76 -16.82 -5.42
CA ALA A 161 -1.51 -17.70 -4.28
C ALA A 161 -2.09 -17.12 -2.99
N SER A 162 -2.35 -17.99 -2.01
CA SER A 162 -2.82 -17.63 -0.67
C SER A 162 -1.66 -17.61 0.34
N HIS A 163 -1.85 -16.93 1.47
CA HIS A 163 -0.84 -16.82 2.54
C HIS A 163 0.46 -16.15 2.08
N THR A 164 0.35 -15.14 1.21
CA THR A 164 1.50 -14.46 0.60
C THR A 164 1.76 -13.10 1.22
N LYS A 165 3.04 -12.70 1.23
CA LYS A 165 3.45 -11.36 1.68
C LYS A 165 4.39 -10.70 0.69
N TYR A 166 4.19 -9.40 0.51
CA TYR A 166 4.98 -8.53 -0.36
C TYR A 166 5.49 -7.39 0.50
N ILE A 167 6.77 -7.45 0.88
CA ILE A 167 7.33 -6.63 1.95
C ILE A 167 8.42 -5.72 1.40
N ASN A 168 8.29 -4.41 1.63
CA ASN A 168 9.32 -3.42 1.32
C ASN A 168 9.81 -3.47 -0.15
N LEU A 169 8.91 -3.80 -1.09
CA LEU A 169 9.22 -3.80 -2.51
C LEU A 169 9.27 -2.37 -3.05
N VAL A 170 10.07 -2.16 -4.08
CA VAL A 170 10.01 -0.94 -4.91
C VAL A 170 9.54 -1.35 -6.29
N VAL A 171 8.34 -0.91 -6.70
CA VAL A 171 7.75 -1.28 -7.99
C VAL A 171 7.45 -0.02 -8.80
N HIS A 172 8.17 0.16 -9.89
CA HIS A 172 8.05 1.38 -10.65
C HIS A 172 8.05 1.19 -12.14
N ASP A 173 7.57 2.20 -12.86
CA ASP A 173 7.66 2.27 -14.31
C ASP A 173 6.99 1.09 -15.04
N GLY A 174 6.16 0.29 -14.37
CA GLY A 174 5.48 -0.87 -14.94
C GLY A 174 4.17 -0.55 -15.66
N GLY A 175 3.27 -1.54 -15.78
CA GLY A 175 1.86 -1.36 -16.12
C GLY A 175 1.01 -1.21 -14.86
N ILE A 176 0.48 -2.31 -14.32
CA ILE A 176 -0.11 -2.33 -12.96
C ILE A 176 0.98 -2.81 -11.99
N GLY A 177 1.26 -2.07 -10.92
CA GLY A 177 2.32 -2.41 -9.97
C GLY A 177 2.05 -3.70 -9.19
N PHE A 178 0.83 -3.89 -8.70
CA PHE A 178 0.40 -5.12 -8.04
C PHE A 178 -1.03 -5.46 -8.42
N TYR A 179 -1.26 -6.73 -8.77
CA TYR A 179 -2.56 -7.27 -9.12
C TYR A 179 -2.86 -8.51 -8.28
N SER A 180 -4.08 -8.62 -7.72
CA SER A 180 -4.54 -9.85 -7.09
C SER A 180 -5.71 -10.50 -7.83
N TYR A 181 -5.66 -11.83 -7.95
CA TYR A 181 -6.84 -12.62 -8.25
C TYR A 181 -7.75 -12.71 -7.02
N PRO A 182 -9.08 -12.66 -7.21
CA PRO A 182 -10.03 -12.52 -6.10
C PRO A 182 -10.16 -13.79 -5.24
N ARG A 183 -9.91 -14.97 -5.79
CA ARG A 183 -10.12 -16.26 -5.09
C ARG A 183 -9.03 -16.60 -4.08
N ARG A 184 -7.96 -15.81 -4.02
CA ARG A 184 -6.84 -16.01 -3.09
C ARG A 184 -7.07 -15.20 -1.82
N SER A 185 -6.63 -15.74 -0.70
CA SER A 185 -6.91 -15.20 0.64
C SER A 185 -5.64 -15.11 1.48
N ASP A 186 -5.68 -14.29 2.53
CA ASP A 186 -4.53 -14.04 3.40
C ASP A 186 -3.34 -13.50 2.59
N VAL A 187 -3.54 -12.32 1.99
CA VAL A 187 -2.55 -11.62 1.17
C VAL A 187 -2.21 -10.30 1.84
N GLU A 188 -0.92 -10.02 2.06
CA GLU A 188 -0.46 -8.75 2.62
C GLU A 188 0.56 -8.04 1.71
N VAL A 189 0.32 -6.76 1.42
CA VAL A 189 1.27 -5.84 0.78
C VAL A 189 1.67 -4.78 1.80
N ASN A 190 2.93 -4.79 2.24
CA ASN A 190 3.40 -4.02 3.39
C ASN A 190 4.67 -3.21 3.11
N GLY A 191 4.65 -1.91 3.41
CA GLY A 191 5.86 -1.10 3.40
C GLY A 191 6.46 -0.82 2.01
N CYS A 192 5.73 -1.18 0.95
CA CYS A 192 6.18 -1.06 -0.42
C CYS A 192 6.09 0.38 -0.91
N ILE A 193 6.90 0.72 -1.92
CA ILE A 193 6.87 2.01 -2.60
C ILE A 193 6.59 1.75 -4.09
N LEU A 194 5.50 2.31 -4.60
CA LEU A 194 5.04 2.09 -5.96
C LEU A 194 4.81 3.41 -6.67
N TYR A 195 5.48 3.63 -7.82
CA TYR A 195 5.42 4.91 -8.53
C TYR A 195 5.56 4.78 -10.05
N ASN A 196 5.07 5.76 -10.80
CA ASN A 196 5.20 5.81 -12.27
C ASN A 196 4.66 4.58 -13.04
N ASN A 197 3.77 3.78 -12.45
CA ASN A 197 3.23 2.62 -13.19
C ASN A 197 2.06 3.06 -14.10
N GLY A 198 2.09 2.50 -15.30
CA GLY A 198 1.01 2.59 -16.28
C GLY A 198 1.42 3.17 -17.62
N TRP A 199 0.40 3.62 -18.34
CA TRP A 199 0.45 4.07 -19.73
C TRP A 199 -0.62 5.13 -19.98
N SER A 200 -0.52 5.84 -21.12
CA SER A 200 -1.52 6.81 -21.58
C SER A 200 -1.85 6.58 -23.04
N VAL A 201 -3.11 6.23 -23.34
CA VAL A 201 -3.61 6.00 -24.70
C VAL A 201 -4.75 6.97 -24.98
N GLY A 202 -4.62 7.80 -26.02
CA GLY A 202 -5.64 8.80 -26.35
C GLY A 202 -5.85 9.88 -25.27
N GLY A 203 -4.89 10.06 -24.37
CA GLY A 203 -4.99 10.95 -23.21
C GLY A 203 -5.49 10.26 -21.93
N GLU A 204 -6.06 9.05 -22.04
CA GLU A 204 -6.58 8.30 -20.91
C GLU A 204 -5.48 7.46 -20.24
N GLY A 205 -5.39 7.58 -18.93
CA GLY A 205 -4.45 6.84 -18.09
C GLY A 205 -4.94 5.44 -17.76
N GLY A 206 -4.06 4.46 -17.90
CA GLY A 206 -4.24 3.10 -17.38
C GLY A 206 -3.02 2.66 -16.57
N GLY A 207 -3.15 1.58 -15.80
CA GLY A 207 -2.11 1.16 -14.86
C GLY A 207 -2.24 1.85 -13.51
N HIS A 208 -2.02 1.09 -12.45
CA HIS A 208 -2.34 1.48 -11.07
C HIS A 208 -1.21 1.03 -10.16
N ALA A 209 -1.08 1.63 -8.97
CA ALA A 209 -0.13 1.10 -8.00
C ALA A 209 -0.61 -0.27 -7.51
N LEU A 210 -1.82 -0.32 -6.94
CA LEU A 210 -2.44 -1.54 -6.42
C LEU A 210 -3.82 -1.74 -7.05
N TYR A 211 -4.00 -2.78 -7.86
CA TYR A 211 -5.30 -3.22 -8.37
C TYR A 211 -5.72 -4.52 -7.68
N VAL A 212 -6.66 -4.43 -6.75
CA VAL A 212 -6.94 -5.55 -5.84
C VAL A 212 -8.40 -5.95 -5.83
N ARG A 213 -8.61 -7.24 -5.69
CA ARG A 213 -9.92 -7.85 -5.41
C ARG A 213 -9.76 -8.98 -4.40
N SER A 214 -10.85 -9.33 -3.72
CA SER A 214 -10.89 -10.46 -2.82
C SER A 214 -12.31 -10.99 -2.66
N ASP A 215 -12.50 -12.29 -2.84
CA ASP A 215 -13.79 -12.96 -2.65
C ASP A 215 -14.04 -13.28 -1.16
N ALA A 216 -12.99 -13.40 -0.34
CA ALA A 216 -13.09 -13.80 1.07
C ALA A 216 -12.21 -12.98 2.03
N GLY A 217 -11.01 -12.58 1.61
CA GLY A 217 -10.02 -11.93 2.46
C GLY A 217 -9.42 -12.83 3.56
N PRO A 218 -8.62 -12.26 4.48
CA PRO A 218 -8.22 -10.86 4.47
C PRO A 218 -7.28 -10.55 3.31
N LEU A 219 -7.43 -9.35 2.74
CA LEU A 219 -6.42 -8.72 1.88
C LEU A 219 -6.00 -7.42 2.56
N VAL A 220 -4.73 -7.30 2.93
CA VAL A 220 -4.21 -6.20 3.74
C VAL A 220 -3.20 -5.39 2.93
N LEU A 221 -3.51 -4.11 2.75
CA LEU A 221 -2.62 -3.11 2.16
C LEU A 221 -2.18 -2.19 3.29
N ARG A 222 -0.93 -2.30 3.72
CA ARG A 222 -0.43 -1.61 4.92
C ARG A 222 0.82 -0.78 4.69
N ASP A 223 0.81 0.46 5.16
CA ASP A 223 1.99 1.35 5.21
C ASP A 223 2.74 1.42 3.86
N ASN A 224 2.00 1.38 2.73
CA ASN A 224 2.60 1.52 1.40
C ASN A 224 2.63 2.99 0.99
N VAL A 225 3.56 3.36 0.10
CA VAL A 225 3.65 4.69 -0.49
C VAL A 225 3.39 4.59 -1.99
N LEU A 226 2.31 5.23 -2.46
CA LEU A 226 1.74 5.04 -3.80
C LEU A 226 1.59 6.39 -4.48
N PHE A 227 2.38 6.66 -5.52
CA PHE A 227 2.35 7.99 -6.13
C PHE A 227 2.56 8.02 -7.62
N ASP A 228 2.15 9.13 -8.23
CA ASP A 228 2.41 9.45 -9.64
C ASP A 228 2.10 8.27 -10.58
N GLN A 229 0.94 7.64 -10.42
CA GLN A 229 0.49 6.61 -11.34
C GLN A 229 -0.17 7.26 -12.56
N TYR A 230 -0.23 6.55 -13.68
CA TYR A 230 -1.08 6.95 -14.80
C TYR A 230 -2.57 6.80 -14.47
N GLY A 231 -2.94 5.83 -13.64
CA GLY A 231 -4.29 5.65 -13.11
C GLY A 231 -4.32 5.85 -11.58
N TYR A 232 -4.93 4.91 -10.87
CA TYR A 232 -5.19 5.03 -9.43
C TYR A 232 -4.00 4.63 -8.55
N GLY A 233 -3.94 5.18 -7.34
CA GLY A 233 -3.06 4.69 -6.28
C GLY A 233 -3.54 3.33 -5.80
N ILE A 234 -4.63 3.31 -5.03
CA ILE A 234 -5.35 2.09 -4.66
C ILE A 234 -6.61 1.97 -5.51
N HIS A 235 -6.70 0.88 -6.26
CA HIS A 235 -7.84 0.52 -7.10
C HIS A 235 -8.44 -0.81 -6.62
N ALA A 236 -9.15 -0.78 -5.49
CA ALA A 236 -9.95 -1.90 -5.03
C ALA A 236 -11.27 -1.94 -5.81
N TYR A 237 -11.21 -2.52 -7.01
CA TYR A 237 -12.27 -2.44 -8.00
C TYR A 237 -12.57 -3.78 -8.65
N SER A 238 -13.84 -4.00 -8.98
CA SER A 238 -14.27 -5.18 -9.73
C SER A 238 -15.38 -4.84 -10.72
N ASP A 239 -15.30 -5.44 -11.91
CA ASP A 239 -16.41 -5.47 -12.85
C ASP A 239 -17.45 -6.52 -12.45
N ALA A 240 -18.67 -6.40 -12.99
CA ALA A 240 -19.74 -7.34 -12.76
C ALA A 240 -19.30 -8.79 -13.11
N GLY A 241 -19.42 -9.71 -12.15
CA GLY A 241 -19.06 -11.12 -12.32
C GLY A 241 -17.55 -11.41 -12.37
N ARG A 242 -16.67 -10.46 -12.03
CA ARG A 242 -15.20 -10.64 -12.03
C ARG A 242 -14.58 -10.85 -10.64
N GLY A 243 -15.40 -11.09 -9.62
CA GLY A 243 -14.99 -11.26 -8.22
C GLY A 243 -15.57 -10.17 -7.33
N MET A 244 -15.55 -10.39 -6.02
CA MET A 244 -16.05 -9.45 -5.03
C MET A 244 -14.93 -8.57 -4.45
N LEU A 245 -15.30 -7.66 -3.55
CA LEU A 245 -14.41 -6.80 -2.79
C LEU A 245 -14.67 -7.02 -1.28
N ASN A 246 -14.36 -8.22 -0.79
CA ASN A 246 -14.63 -8.64 0.57
C ASN A 246 -13.40 -8.56 1.47
N ASN A 247 -13.56 -8.02 2.68
CA ASN A 247 -12.56 -8.04 3.75
C ASN A 247 -11.19 -7.47 3.33
N ILE A 248 -11.23 -6.32 2.65
CA ILE A 248 -10.05 -5.56 2.25
C ILE A 248 -9.75 -4.49 3.30
N ARG A 249 -8.54 -4.52 3.85
CA ARG A 249 -8.05 -3.54 4.81
C ARG A 249 -6.97 -2.67 4.17
N ILE A 250 -7.18 -1.36 4.21
CA ILE A 250 -6.31 -0.30 3.70
C ILE A 250 -5.87 0.52 4.91
N ASP A 251 -4.64 0.30 5.38
CA ASP A 251 -4.19 0.71 6.73
C ASP A 251 -2.87 1.48 6.65
N GLY A 252 -2.85 2.77 7.02
CA GLY A 252 -1.60 3.54 7.11
C GLY A 252 -0.94 3.88 5.77
N ASN A 253 -1.61 3.68 4.63
CA ASN A 253 -1.01 3.93 3.33
C ASN A 253 -0.93 5.42 3.04
N VAL A 254 0.10 5.81 2.30
CA VAL A 254 0.28 7.15 1.77
C VAL A 254 0.05 7.11 0.27
N SER A 255 -0.95 7.83 -0.22
CA SER A 255 -1.27 7.84 -1.66
C SER A 255 -1.39 9.26 -2.18
N PHE A 256 -0.53 9.66 -3.11
CA PHE A 256 -0.51 11.05 -3.57
C PHE A 256 -0.28 11.22 -5.07
N ASN A 257 -0.87 12.28 -5.65
CA ASN A 257 -0.69 12.66 -7.07
C ASN A 257 -0.94 11.53 -8.09
N ASN A 258 -1.76 10.55 -7.71
CA ASN A 258 -2.11 9.45 -8.60
C ASN A 258 -3.06 9.92 -9.70
N GLY A 259 -2.85 9.45 -10.92
CA GLY A 259 -3.66 9.78 -12.09
C GLY A 259 -3.16 11.01 -12.84
N LEU A 260 -2.04 11.61 -12.42
CA LEU A 260 -1.52 12.86 -13.00
C LEU A 260 -0.52 12.66 -14.13
N LEU A 261 -0.07 11.43 -14.37
CA LEU A 261 0.81 11.12 -15.51
C LEU A 261 0.07 11.01 -16.85
N SER A 262 -1.25 10.82 -16.84
CA SER A 262 -2.04 10.82 -18.06
C SER A 262 -2.36 12.24 -18.55
N GLY A 263 -2.66 12.38 -19.84
CA GLY A 263 -3.04 13.68 -20.42
C GLY A 263 -4.35 14.23 -19.86
N ASN A 264 -5.26 13.33 -19.43
CA ASN A 264 -6.48 13.64 -18.71
C ASN A 264 -6.44 12.96 -17.34
N PRO A 265 -6.40 13.71 -16.23
CA PRO A 265 -6.44 13.12 -14.90
C PRO A 265 -7.75 12.35 -14.65
N SER A 266 -7.65 11.05 -14.37
CA SER A 266 -8.83 10.19 -14.14
C SER A 266 -8.71 9.28 -12.91
N GLY A 267 -7.50 9.10 -12.38
CA GLY A 267 -7.22 8.31 -11.19
C GLY A 267 -7.49 9.06 -9.88
N ALA A 268 -8.05 8.36 -8.90
CA ALA A 268 -8.09 8.78 -7.51
C ALA A 268 -6.88 8.23 -6.74
N ASN A 269 -6.53 8.85 -5.60
CA ASN A 269 -5.56 8.26 -4.69
C ASN A 269 -6.10 6.94 -4.11
N ILE A 270 -7.37 6.92 -3.71
CA ILE A 270 -8.03 5.70 -3.22
C ILE A 270 -9.38 5.53 -3.91
N LEU A 271 -9.61 4.36 -4.48
CA LEU A 271 -10.93 3.88 -4.89
C LEU A 271 -11.21 2.51 -4.26
N VAL A 272 -12.38 2.39 -3.64
CA VAL A 272 -12.99 1.12 -3.25
C VAL A 272 -14.40 1.05 -3.79
N GLY A 273 -14.71 0.12 -4.67
CA GLY A 273 -16.03 -0.06 -5.26
C GLY A 273 -15.96 -0.48 -6.72
N GLY A 274 -17.10 -0.69 -7.35
CA GLY A 274 -17.16 -1.07 -8.76
C GLY A 274 -18.53 -1.60 -9.13
N PHE A 275 -18.59 -2.49 -10.10
CA PHE A 275 -19.82 -3.17 -10.54
C PHE A 275 -20.08 -4.49 -9.78
N ALA A 276 -19.31 -4.78 -8.73
CA ALA A 276 -19.58 -5.84 -7.76
C ALA A 276 -19.56 -5.26 -6.33
N PRO A 277 -20.35 -5.81 -5.39
CA PRO A 277 -20.42 -5.29 -4.03
C PRO A 277 -19.09 -5.38 -3.29
N ALA A 278 -18.82 -4.35 -2.48
CA ALA A 278 -17.78 -4.36 -1.47
C ALA A 278 -18.38 -4.60 -0.07
N ASP A 279 -17.72 -5.41 0.77
CA ASP A 279 -18.15 -5.64 2.15
C ASP A 279 -16.95 -5.90 3.07
N GLY A 280 -17.06 -5.52 4.34
CA GLY A 280 -15.98 -5.64 5.31
C GLY A 280 -14.77 -4.78 4.95
N ILE A 281 -15.00 -3.59 4.37
CA ILE A 281 -13.93 -2.66 3.99
C ILE A 281 -13.50 -1.85 5.20
N VAL A 282 -12.19 -1.78 5.43
CA VAL A 282 -11.60 -0.96 6.50
C VAL A 282 -10.50 -0.07 5.93
N GLY A 283 -10.73 1.25 5.93
CA GLY A 283 -9.75 2.30 5.65
C GLY A 283 -9.35 3.02 6.94
N LEU A 284 -8.17 2.74 7.47
CA LEU A 284 -7.70 3.30 8.74
C LEU A 284 -6.38 4.05 8.55
N ASP A 285 -6.24 5.21 9.18
CA ASP A 285 -4.98 5.95 9.29
C ASP A 285 -4.28 6.24 7.94
N ASN A 286 -5.01 6.30 6.82
CA ASN A 286 -4.40 6.56 5.52
C ASN A 286 -4.18 8.06 5.33
N MET A 287 -3.11 8.40 4.61
CA MET A 287 -2.72 9.76 4.28
C MET A 287 -2.80 9.94 2.77
N THR A 288 -3.55 10.94 2.29
CA THR A 288 -3.59 11.26 0.87
C THR A 288 -3.23 12.71 0.59
N TYR A 289 -2.71 12.96 -0.60
CA TYR A 289 -2.34 14.30 -1.03
C TYR A 289 -2.53 14.46 -2.53
N PHE A 290 -3.12 15.59 -2.92
CA PHE A 290 -2.97 16.11 -4.26
C PHE A 290 -2.32 17.48 -4.16
N SER A 291 -1.36 17.76 -5.05
CA SER A 291 -0.84 19.11 -5.22
C SER A 291 -1.97 20.11 -5.48
N PRO A 292 -1.77 21.42 -5.21
CA PRO A 292 -2.79 22.43 -5.44
C PRO A 292 -3.33 22.44 -6.88
N ALA A 293 -4.59 22.84 -7.02
CA ALA A 293 -5.29 22.99 -8.32
C ALA A 293 -5.42 21.71 -9.17
N ILE A 294 -5.33 20.53 -8.56
CA ILE A 294 -5.56 19.26 -9.24
C ILE A 294 -7.04 18.94 -9.35
N ASN A 295 -7.52 18.76 -10.58
CA ASN A 295 -8.91 18.39 -10.88
C ASN A 295 -9.11 16.87 -10.90
N SER A 296 -9.05 16.24 -9.73
CA SER A 296 -9.41 14.83 -9.54
C SER A 296 -10.10 14.63 -8.19
N ALA A 297 -10.86 13.54 -8.08
CA ALA A 297 -11.39 13.10 -6.81
C ALA A 297 -10.32 12.34 -6.02
N ASN A 298 -10.13 12.68 -4.76
CA ASN A 298 -9.08 12.13 -3.90
C ASN A 298 -9.41 10.72 -3.41
N VAL A 299 -10.55 10.58 -2.74
CA VAL A 299 -11.01 9.30 -2.19
C VAL A 299 -12.42 8.98 -2.69
N ARG A 300 -12.58 7.80 -3.27
CA ARG A 300 -13.86 7.24 -3.75
C ARG A 300 -14.21 5.98 -2.98
N LEU A 301 -15.27 6.04 -2.18
CA LEU A 301 -15.78 4.95 -1.36
C LEU A 301 -17.17 4.56 -1.87
N GLY A 302 -17.17 3.67 -2.85
CA GLY A 302 -18.28 3.35 -3.73
C GLY A 302 -18.03 3.83 -5.16
N TRP A 303 -18.87 3.38 -6.09
CA TRP A 303 -18.74 3.67 -7.51
C TRP A 303 -20.07 4.16 -8.09
N SER A 304 -20.22 5.47 -8.23
CA SER A 304 -21.48 6.08 -8.66
C SER A 304 -22.01 5.59 -10.03
N PRO A 305 -21.18 5.19 -11.02
CA PRO A 305 -21.69 4.65 -12.27
C PRO A 305 -22.44 3.31 -12.17
N SER A 306 -22.28 2.53 -11.09
CA SER A 306 -22.89 1.18 -11.00
C SER A 306 -24.11 1.10 -10.08
N GLN A 307 -24.35 2.11 -9.22
CA GLN A 307 -25.38 2.11 -8.16
C GLN A 307 -25.44 0.80 -7.34
N VAL A 308 -24.33 0.05 -7.27
CA VAL A 308 -24.26 -1.21 -6.53
C VAL A 308 -24.28 -0.91 -5.03
N LEU A 309 -25.24 -1.54 -4.33
CA LEU A 309 -25.33 -1.44 -2.87
C LEU A 309 -24.26 -2.32 -2.21
N ASN A 310 -23.28 -1.67 -1.61
CA ASN A 310 -22.20 -2.24 -0.82
C ASN A 310 -22.68 -2.63 0.59
N GLY A 311 -21.94 -3.52 1.25
CA GLY A 311 -22.17 -3.97 2.61
C GLY A 311 -21.70 -2.95 3.65
N SER A 312 -20.55 -3.22 4.28
CA SER A 312 -19.98 -2.43 5.37
C SER A 312 -18.64 -1.78 5.03
N LEU A 313 -18.53 -0.51 5.43
CA LEU A 313 -17.34 0.33 5.33
C LEU A 313 -17.03 0.94 6.69
N THR A 314 -15.75 0.92 7.06
CA THR A 314 -15.18 1.73 8.15
C THR A 314 -14.06 2.57 7.55
N PHE A 315 -14.17 3.89 7.56
CA PHE A 315 -13.17 4.84 7.07
C PHE A 315 -12.86 5.84 8.17
N THR A 316 -11.82 5.57 8.96
CA THR A 316 -11.55 6.28 10.21
C THR A 316 -10.12 6.78 10.33
N HIS A 317 -9.95 7.94 10.96
CA HIS A 317 -8.64 8.54 11.25
C HIS A 317 -7.76 8.80 10.02
N ASN A 318 -8.36 8.97 8.85
CA ASN A 318 -7.63 9.26 7.61
C ASN A 318 -7.36 10.77 7.49
N TYR A 319 -6.26 11.12 6.83
CA TYR A 319 -5.84 12.50 6.55
C TYR A 319 -5.88 12.76 5.04
N VAL A 320 -6.92 13.45 4.56
CA VAL A 320 -7.23 13.59 3.13
C VAL A 320 -7.02 15.04 2.69
N VAL A 321 -6.07 15.27 1.78
CA VAL A 321 -5.68 16.63 1.36
C VAL A 321 -5.76 16.81 -0.15
N GLY A 322 -6.45 17.87 -0.58
CA GLY A 322 -6.44 18.34 -1.97
C GLY A 322 -7.27 17.50 -2.95
N GLY A 323 -7.30 17.96 -4.20
CA GLY A 323 -8.22 17.48 -5.24
C GLY A 323 -9.52 18.28 -5.27
N THR A 324 -10.29 18.18 -6.36
CA THR A 324 -11.56 18.91 -6.52
C THR A 324 -12.72 18.26 -5.79
N LEU A 325 -12.59 16.98 -5.40
CA LEU A 325 -13.56 16.26 -4.58
C LEU A 325 -12.82 15.39 -3.58
N LEU A 326 -12.97 15.64 -2.28
CA LEU A 326 -12.14 14.98 -1.26
C LEU A 326 -12.70 13.62 -0.86
N LEU A 327 -13.95 13.58 -0.42
CA LEU A 327 -14.64 12.34 -0.05
C LEU A 327 -15.86 12.13 -0.96
N ASN A 328 -15.80 11.09 -1.78
CA ASN A 328 -16.90 10.68 -2.64
C ASN A 328 -17.48 9.36 -2.12
N VAL A 329 -18.62 9.38 -1.42
CA VAL A 329 -19.18 8.21 -0.72
C VAL A 329 -20.50 7.81 -1.35
N HIS A 330 -20.62 6.52 -1.71
CA HIS A 330 -21.74 5.97 -2.47
C HIS A 330 -22.16 4.56 -2.04
N SER A 331 -23.44 4.43 -1.75
CA SER A 331 -24.24 3.20 -1.75
C SER A 331 -23.73 2.14 -0.79
N TRP A 332 -23.68 2.44 0.50
CA TRP A 332 -23.36 1.48 1.56
C TRP A 332 -24.60 1.11 2.37
N ARG A 333 -24.69 -0.13 2.87
CA ARG A 333 -25.68 -0.49 3.90
C ARG A 333 -25.28 0.06 5.27
N ARG A 334 -23.98 0.06 5.56
CA ARG A 334 -23.38 0.64 6.76
C ARG A 334 -22.08 1.32 6.41
N ALA A 335 -21.94 2.58 6.78
CA ALA A 335 -20.69 3.33 6.62
C ALA A 335 -20.37 4.03 7.93
N THR A 336 -19.20 3.74 8.50
CA THR A 336 -18.62 4.49 9.61
C THR A 336 -17.54 5.38 9.03
N VAL A 337 -17.78 6.70 8.98
CA VAL A 337 -16.84 7.72 8.51
C VAL A 337 -16.56 8.63 9.69
N THR A 338 -15.48 8.37 10.44
CA THR A 338 -15.26 9.07 11.71
C THR A 338 -13.82 9.42 12.02
N GLY A 339 -13.60 10.52 12.73
CA GLY A 339 -12.26 10.91 13.19
C GLY A 339 -11.29 11.31 12.07
N ASN A 340 -11.77 11.54 10.84
CA ASN A 340 -10.94 11.92 9.71
C ASN A 340 -10.60 13.40 9.75
N THR A 341 -9.46 13.77 9.17
CA THR A 341 -9.12 15.16 8.86
C THR A 341 -9.14 15.36 7.35
N VAL A 342 -9.89 16.35 6.89
CA VAL A 342 -10.13 16.60 5.46
C VAL A 342 -9.79 18.06 5.15
N VAL A 343 -8.80 18.30 4.30
CA VAL A 343 -8.28 19.64 3.99
C VAL A 343 -8.47 19.96 2.52
N GLY A 344 -9.42 20.84 2.21
CA GLY A 344 -9.77 21.26 0.86
C GLY A 344 -9.43 22.72 0.61
N GLU A 345 -8.93 23.03 -0.58
CA GLU A 345 -8.53 24.38 -0.98
C GLU A 345 -9.46 24.95 -2.05
N GLY A 346 -9.55 26.28 -2.15
CA GLY A 346 -10.28 26.96 -3.22
C GLY A 346 -11.75 26.50 -3.30
N ALA A 347 -12.19 26.05 -4.47
CA ALA A 347 -13.57 25.61 -4.74
C ALA A 347 -13.76 24.08 -4.64
N SER A 348 -12.95 23.41 -3.80
CA SER A 348 -13.05 21.96 -3.64
C SER A 348 -14.37 21.54 -2.99
N GLU A 349 -14.93 20.42 -3.43
CA GLU A 349 -16.05 19.77 -2.78
C GLU A 349 -15.53 18.83 -1.68
N MET A 350 -15.93 19.06 -0.43
CA MET A 350 -15.44 18.33 0.73
C MET A 350 -16.04 16.92 0.82
N VAL A 351 -17.35 16.83 0.67
CA VAL A 351 -18.10 15.57 0.75
C VAL A 351 -19.13 15.53 -0.34
N ARG A 352 -19.18 14.43 -1.09
CA ARG A 352 -20.28 14.09 -1.97
C ARG A 352 -20.94 12.81 -1.51
N LEU A 353 -22.22 12.92 -1.14
CA LEU A 353 -23.07 11.81 -0.72
C LEU A 353 -24.33 11.78 -1.59
N GLU A 354 -24.46 10.80 -2.49
CA GLU A 354 -25.62 10.71 -3.40
C GLU A 354 -26.71 9.75 -2.92
N ASP A 355 -26.52 9.15 -1.74
CA ASP A 355 -27.42 8.11 -1.26
C ASP A 355 -28.82 8.61 -0.91
N SER A 356 -29.81 7.82 -1.32
CA SER A 356 -31.23 8.11 -1.12
C SER A 356 -31.67 8.01 0.35
N THR A 357 -30.81 7.51 1.23
CA THR A 357 -30.98 7.49 2.69
C THR A 357 -29.61 7.50 3.38
N THR A 358 -29.56 8.04 4.60
CA THR A 358 -28.39 8.00 5.50
C THR A 358 -28.55 6.95 6.61
N THR A 359 -29.63 6.14 6.57
CA THR A 359 -29.82 5.06 7.55
C THR A 359 -28.62 4.10 7.55
N GLY A 360 -28.05 3.84 8.73
CA GLY A 360 -26.89 2.97 8.88
C GLY A 360 -25.55 3.68 8.73
N TYR A 361 -25.55 4.99 8.51
CA TYR A 361 -24.33 5.79 8.44
C TYR A 361 -24.04 6.35 9.82
N ASP A 362 -22.81 6.13 10.27
CA ASP A 362 -22.22 6.75 11.44
C ASP A 362 -21.15 7.72 10.95
N TRP A 363 -21.46 9.01 11.03
CA TRP A 363 -20.60 10.09 10.53
C TRP A 363 -20.38 11.09 11.65
N ALA A 364 -19.16 11.15 12.18
CA ALA A 364 -18.90 11.80 13.45
C ALA A 364 -17.42 12.11 13.69
N SER A 365 -17.17 13.17 14.45
CA SER A 365 -15.84 13.60 14.89
C SER A 365 -14.84 13.85 13.75
N ASP A 366 -15.33 14.16 12.54
CA ASP A 366 -14.46 14.58 11.45
C ASP A 366 -14.10 16.08 11.57
N GLN A 367 -12.87 16.42 11.18
CA GLN A 367 -12.37 17.78 11.12
C GLN A 367 -12.18 18.21 9.65
N TYR A 368 -12.97 19.18 9.22
CA TYR A 368 -12.86 19.81 7.91
C TYR A 368 -12.10 21.13 8.01
N TYR A 369 -11.14 21.32 7.12
CA TYR A 369 -10.43 22.57 6.91
C TYR A 369 -10.89 23.13 5.57
N HIS A 370 -12.00 23.86 5.61
CA HIS A 370 -12.68 24.54 4.51
C HIS A 370 -13.71 25.53 5.08
N ASP A 371 -14.03 26.62 4.37
CA ASP A 371 -14.99 27.61 4.88
C ASP A 371 -16.37 26.95 5.10
N PRO A 372 -16.89 26.92 6.35
CA PRO A 372 -18.19 26.32 6.63
C PRO A 372 -19.35 27.04 5.93
N MET A 373 -19.15 28.27 5.45
CA MET A 373 -20.14 29.06 4.71
C MET A 373 -20.12 28.80 3.20
N ASP A 374 -19.10 28.11 2.67
CA ASP A 374 -19.05 27.71 1.26
C ASP A 374 -19.96 26.51 1.00
N THR A 375 -20.56 26.44 -0.19
CA THR A 375 -21.41 25.32 -0.60
C THR A 375 -20.58 24.13 -1.09
N ALA A 376 -19.81 23.52 -0.19
CA ALA A 376 -18.83 22.48 -0.51
C ALA A 376 -19.24 21.07 -0.04
N TRP A 377 -20.40 20.91 0.62
CA TRP A 377 -20.90 19.60 1.05
C TRP A 377 -22.17 19.26 0.27
N SER A 378 -22.14 18.15 -0.46
CA SER A 378 -23.25 17.74 -1.32
C SER A 378 -24.02 16.56 -0.75
N TYR A 379 -25.34 16.65 -0.85
CA TYR A 379 -26.26 15.56 -0.56
C TYR A 379 -27.37 15.48 -1.61
N ARG A 380 -27.56 14.30 -2.22
CA ARG A 380 -28.57 14.02 -3.26
C ARG A 380 -28.56 15.04 -4.42
N GLY A 381 -27.37 15.32 -4.95
CA GLY A 381 -27.19 16.21 -6.10
C GLY A 381 -27.37 17.70 -5.80
N ARG A 382 -27.50 18.09 -4.52
CA ARG A 382 -27.52 19.50 -4.09
C ARG A 382 -26.33 19.78 -3.19
N SER A 383 -25.70 20.94 -3.40
CA SER A 383 -24.62 21.43 -2.54
C SER A 383 -25.17 22.35 -1.44
N TYR A 384 -24.54 22.28 -0.28
CA TYR A 384 -24.93 22.94 0.96
C TYR A 384 -23.71 23.53 1.65
N THR A 385 -23.93 24.56 2.46
CA THR A 385 -22.99 24.95 3.51
C THR A 385 -22.91 23.84 4.55
N PHE A 386 -21.84 23.79 5.34
CA PHE A 386 -21.59 22.70 6.28
C PHE A 386 -22.76 22.47 7.26
N GLY A 387 -23.24 23.53 7.91
CA GLY A 387 -24.37 23.44 8.84
C GLY A 387 -25.68 23.03 8.17
N ALA A 388 -25.92 23.47 6.93
CA ALA A 388 -27.11 23.08 6.17
C ALA A 388 -27.02 21.61 5.70
N TRP A 389 -25.82 21.12 5.40
CA TRP A 389 -25.59 19.71 5.09
C TRP A 389 -25.88 18.82 6.30
N GLN A 390 -25.39 19.17 7.50
CA GLN A 390 -25.69 18.46 8.74
C GLN A 390 -27.20 18.39 8.99
N ALA A 391 -27.92 19.51 8.80
CA ALA A 391 -29.37 19.55 8.95
C ALA A 391 -30.11 18.69 7.90
N ALA A 392 -29.61 18.64 6.67
CA ALA A 392 -30.23 17.89 5.58
C ALA A 392 -29.99 16.37 5.67
N THR A 393 -28.85 15.95 6.21
CA THR A 393 -28.45 14.54 6.29
C THR A 393 -28.73 13.89 7.65
N GLY A 394 -28.76 14.70 8.72
CA GLY A 394 -28.72 14.24 10.10
C GLY A 394 -27.36 13.68 10.53
N LEU A 395 -26.33 13.81 9.69
CA LEU A 395 -24.98 13.28 9.88
C LEU A 395 -24.02 14.35 10.42
N GLY A 396 -22.89 13.93 10.98
CA GLY A 396 -21.77 14.81 11.30
C GLY A 396 -22.04 15.79 12.43
N THR A 397 -23.01 15.54 13.32
CA THR A 397 -23.38 16.51 14.39
C THR A 397 -22.25 16.84 15.36
N THR A 398 -21.20 16.01 15.41
CA THR A 398 -19.99 16.23 16.21
C THR A 398 -18.80 16.72 15.39
N ASP A 399 -18.94 16.78 14.06
CA ASP A 399 -17.91 17.24 13.15
C ASP A 399 -17.69 18.75 13.28
N GLN A 400 -16.50 19.19 12.90
CA GLN A 400 -16.11 20.60 12.92
C GLN A 400 -15.61 21.03 11.55
N ALA A 401 -15.94 22.26 11.13
CA ALA A 401 -15.43 22.86 9.90
C ALA A 401 -14.86 24.26 10.18
N THR A 402 -13.67 24.55 9.67
CA THR A 402 -12.99 25.85 9.82
C THR A 402 -12.36 26.28 8.50
N GLY A 403 -12.52 27.55 8.13
CA GLY A 403 -11.94 28.11 6.90
C GLY A 403 -10.44 28.34 6.95
N THR A 404 -9.78 28.11 8.09
CA THR A 404 -8.32 28.33 8.24
C THR A 404 -7.61 27.00 8.22
N VAL A 405 -6.82 26.74 7.16
CA VAL A 405 -5.93 25.56 7.08
C VAL A 405 -4.92 25.55 8.25
N PRO A 406 -4.39 24.37 8.65
CA PRO A 406 -3.39 24.31 9.70
C PRO A 406 -2.17 25.18 9.37
N SER A 407 -1.47 25.73 10.36
CA SER A 407 -0.23 26.50 10.16
C SER A 407 1.03 25.70 10.50
N GLU A 408 0.92 24.79 11.48
CA GLU A 408 2.03 23.95 11.93
C GLU A 408 2.14 22.68 11.08
N PRO A 409 3.35 22.15 10.85
CA PRO A 409 3.51 20.91 10.12
C PRO A 409 2.86 19.74 10.87
N VAL A 410 2.20 18.86 10.13
CA VAL A 410 1.69 17.57 10.63
C VAL A 410 2.63 16.47 10.14
N VAL A 411 3.13 15.67 11.08
CA VAL A 411 4.11 14.61 10.80
C VAL A 411 3.58 13.27 11.28
N PHE A 412 3.60 12.27 10.39
CA PHE A 412 3.28 10.89 10.70
C PHE A 412 4.55 10.04 10.56
N VAL A 413 4.98 9.39 11.63
CA VAL A 413 6.05 8.39 11.59
C VAL A 413 5.42 7.01 11.65
N ARG A 414 5.63 6.20 10.61
CA ARG A 414 5.07 4.86 10.44
C ARG A 414 6.20 3.81 10.48
N PRO A 415 6.52 3.26 11.67
CA PRO A 415 7.50 2.19 11.80
C PRO A 415 7.09 0.96 10.98
N ASN A 416 8.04 0.36 10.29
CA ASN A 416 7.77 -0.82 9.47
C ASN A 416 7.56 -2.05 10.35
N LEU A 417 6.46 -2.77 10.12
CA LEU A 417 6.09 -3.97 10.88
C LEU A 417 7.15 -5.09 10.81
N TYR A 418 7.83 -5.22 9.66
CA TYR A 418 8.71 -6.34 9.36
C TYR A 418 10.21 -5.99 9.42
N ALA A 419 10.57 -4.71 9.45
CA ALA A 419 11.96 -4.24 9.42
C ALA A 419 12.21 -3.20 10.54
N PRO A 420 12.59 -3.64 11.75
CA PRO A 420 12.96 -2.74 12.83
C PRO A 420 14.06 -1.75 12.41
N GLY A 421 13.90 -0.49 12.79
CA GLY A 421 14.79 0.60 12.35
C GLY A 421 14.44 1.19 10.98
N ARG A 422 13.37 0.74 10.33
CA ARG A 422 12.81 1.35 9.10
C ARG A 422 11.48 2.03 9.40
N ALA A 423 11.23 3.19 8.80
CA ALA A 423 9.94 3.86 8.85
C ALA A 423 9.68 4.69 7.59
N HIS A 424 8.41 4.84 7.24
CA HIS A 424 7.98 5.95 6.39
C HIS A 424 7.65 7.15 7.27
N ILE A 425 8.09 8.33 6.87
CA ILE A 425 7.79 9.60 7.53
C ILE A 425 7.02 10.46 6.53
N VAL A 426 5.79 10.82 6.85
CA VAL A 426 4.95 11.68 6.01
C VAL A 426 4.88 13.05 6.64
N VAL A 427 5.14 14.08 5.83
CA VAL A 427 5.13 15.47 6.30
C VAL A 427 4.17 16.28 5.46
N TYR A 428 3.14 16.83 6.11
CA TYR A 428 2.32 17.93 5.59
C TYR A 428 2.84 19.23 6.21
N ASN A 429 3.61 20.01 5.44
CA ASN A 429 4.34 21.19 5.89
C ASN A 429 3.57 22.47 5.59
N TRP A 430 2.48 22.67 6.32
CA TRP A 430 1.53 23.75 6.06
C TRP A 430 2.14 25.16 6.14
N GLY A 431 3.02 25.40 7.11
CA GLY A 431 3.77 26.65 7.24
C GLY A 431 4.87 26.84 6.18
N ARG A 432 5.06 25.87 5.28
CA ARG A 432 6.08 25.84 4.23
C ARG A 432 7.49 26.12 4.79
N ALA A 433 7.78 25.60 5.98
CA ALA A 433 9.07 25.74 6.63
C ALA A 433 10.16 25.07 5.78
N GLY A 434 11.36 25.65 5.72
CA GLY A 434 12.48 25.05 4.98
C GLY A 434 13.00 23.73 5.58
N VAL A 435 12.73 23.52 6.87
CA VAL A 435 13.12 22.33 7.63
C VAL A 435 11.99 21.97 8.60
N VAL A 436 11.68 20.68 8.73
CA VAL A 436 10.70 20.17 9.70
C VAL A 436 11.41 19.20 10.67
N PRO A 437 11.38 19.46 11.99
CA PRO A 437 11.89 18.52 12.98
C PRO A 437 10.92 17.34 13.17
N VAL A 438 11.45 16.11 13.18
CA VAL A 438 10.67 14.88 13.33
C VAL A 438 11.20 14.02 14.47
N ASP A 439 10.34 13.70 15.44
CA ASP A 439 10.66 12.70 16.46
C ASP A 439 10.64 11.28 15.88
N VAL A 440 11.76 10.57 16.00
CA VAL A 440 11.96 9.21 15.49
C VAL A 440 12.35 8.22 16.60
N ALA A 441 12.16 8.57 17.86
CA ALA A 441 12.54 7.74 19.01
C ALA A 441 11.82 6.37 19.05
N ALA A 442 10.67 6.25 18.37
CA ALA A 442 9.97 4.99 18.18
C ALA A 442 10.62 4.04 17.15
N VAL A 443 11.56 4.55 16.33
CA VAL A 443 12.19 3.82 15.22
C VAL A 443 13.68 3.57 15.50
N LEU A 444 14.38 4.57 16.03
CA LEU A 444 15.83 4.54 16.28
C LEU A 444 16.16 4.61 17.76
N ARG A 445 17.29 4.02 18.13
CA ARG A 445 17.90 4.10 19.47
C ARG A 445 19.17 4.94 19.43
N SER A 446 19.55 5.50 20.57
CA SER A 446 20.83 6.19 20.71
C SER A 446 21.97 5.27 20.27
N GLY A 447 22.82 5.75 19.36
CA GLY A 447 23.92 4.99 18.74
C GLY A 447 23.58 4.38 17.39
N ASP A 448 22.31 4.33 16.97
CA ASP A 448 21.94 3.81 15.66
C ASP A 448 22.41 4.77 14.55
N ALA A 449 23.22 4.26 13.62
CA ALA A 449 23.51 4.95 12.37
C ALA A 449 22.26 4.90 11.46
N TYR A 450 21.94 6.00 10.80
CA TYR A 450 20.75 6.11 9.98
C TYR A 450 20.99 6.91 8.70
N LEU A 451 20.08 6.69 7.74
CA LEU A 451 19.91 7.51 6.56
C LEU A 451 18.43 7.83 6.34
N VAL A 452 18.16 8.97 5.71
CA VAL A 452 16.84 9.41 5.28
C VAL A 452 16.91 9.76 3.80
N ARG A 453 15.95 9.25 3.02
CA ARG A 453 15.75 9.60 1.61
C ARG A 453 14.33 10.08 1.40
N SER A 454 14.11 10.97 0.43
CA SER A 454 12.76 11.20 -0.09
C SER A 454 12.34 9.99 -0.93
N VAL A 455 11.07 9.59 -0.87
CA VAL A 455 10.56 8.52 -1.73
C VAL A 455 10.58 8.90 -3.22
N GLN A 456 10.59 10.21 -3.51
CA GLN A 456 10.71 10.76 -4.86
C GLN A 456 12.16 10.80 -5.36
N ALA A 457 13.13 10.36 -4.55
CA ALA A 457 14.56 10.33 -4.87
C ALA A 457 15.25 9.12 -4.18
N LEU A 458 14.61 7.94 -4.23
CA LEU A 458 15.04 6.75 -3.47
C LEU A 458 16.44 6.24 -3.79
N PHE A 459 16.90 6.48 -5.02
CA PHE A 459 18.19 5.97 -5.50
C PHE A 459 19.29 7.04 -5.48
N ASP A 460 18.96 8.25 -5.06
CA ASP A 460 19.92 9.34 -4.89
C ASP A 460 20.70 9.19 -3.56
N PRO A 461 21.80 9.96 -3.37
CA PRO A 461 22.44 10.08 -2.07
C PRO A 461 21.44 10.45 -0.96
N PRO A 462 21.65 9.96 0.27
CA PRO A 462 20.72 10.25 1.36
C PRO A 462 20.64 11.75 1.63
N LEU A 463 19.42 12.24 1.86
CA LEU A 463 19.15 13.64 2.17
C LEU A 463 19.70 14.02 3.56
N VAL A 464 19.58 13.10 4.51
CA VAL A 464 20.10 13.23 5.87
C VAL A 464 20.72 11.90 6.26
N SER A 465 21.87 11.93 6.94
CA SER A 465 22.45 10.75 7.57
C SER A 465 23.19 11.16 8.84
N GLY A 466 23.40 10.21 9.74
CA GLY A 466 24.10 10.46 10.98
C GLY A 466 23.99 9.32 11.97
N VAL A 467 24.39 9.59 13.22
CA VAL A 467 24.17 8.69 14.36
C VAL A 467 23.10 9.34 15.23
N TYR A 468 22.00 8.61 15.46
CA TYR A 468 20.93 9.09 16.31
C TYR A 468 21.39 9.08 17.77
N THR A 469 21.14 10.17 18.51
CA THR A 469 21.50 10.28 19.93
C THR A 469 20.23 10.44 20.77
N SER A 470 19.45 11.49 20.48
CA SER A 470 18.16 11.76 21.09
C SER A 470 17.40 12.83 20.30
N GLY A 471 16.13 13.03 20.62
CA GLY A 471 15.32 14.13 20.07
C GLY A 471 14.90 13.91 18.62
N SER A 472 14.76 15.01 17.88
CA SER A 472 14.27 15.01 16.51
C SER A 472 15.39 14.99 15.46
N ILE A 473 15.09 14.44 14.29
CA ILE A 473 15.88 14.61 13.07
C ILE A 473 15.25 15.74 12.25
N ASN A 474 16.09 16.62 11.71
CA ASN A 474 15.65 17.73 10.87
C ASN A 474 15.54 17.28 9.41
N LEU A 475 14.34 17.36 8.83
CA LEU A 475 14.08 16.99 7.44
C LEU A 475 14.05 18.24 6.54
N PRO A 476 14.96 18.35 5.56
CA PRO A 476 14.93 19.44 4.58
C PRO A 476 13.72 19.34 3.63
N MET A 477 12.97 20.44 3.53
CA MET A 477 11.80 20.58 2.65
C MET A 477 12.12 21.38 1.37
N SER A 478 13.37 21.30 0.89
CA SER A 478 13.83 21.99 -0.31
C SER A 478 13.19 21.41 -1.57
N PRO A 479 12.84 22.22 -2.60
CA PRO A 479 12.21 21.73 -3.83
C PRO A 479 12.95 20.56 -4.47
N ARG A 480 12.19 19.53 -4.87
CA ARG A 480 12.65 18.39 -5.67
C ARG A 480 11.61 18.10 -6.75
N LEU A 481 12.09 17.68 -7.92
CA LEU A 481 11.20 17.24 -8.99
C LEU A 481 10.77 15.79 -8.72
N PRO A 482 9.54 15.40 -9.12
CA PRO A 482 9.12 14.01 -9.05
C PRO A 482 9.97 13.11 -9.97
N PRO A 483 10.05 11.78 -9.69
CA PRO A 483 10.77 10.83 -10.53
C PRO A 483 10.27 10.87 -11.97
N VAL A 484 11.19 10.92 -12.93
CA VAL A 484 10.84 10.93 -14.35
C VAL A 484 10.44 9.52 -14.80
N PRO A 485 9.23 9.30 -15.34
CA PRO A 485 8.87 8.00 -15.88
C PRO A 485 9.78 7.58 -17.03
N VAL A 486 10.17 6.30 -17.07
CA VAL A 486 10.92 5.72 -18.19
C VAL A 486 10.15 5.99 -19.49
N GLY A 487 10.86 6.56 -20.48
CA GLY A 487 10.29 7.00 -21.76
C GLY A 487 9.96 8.49 -21.86
N LEU A 488 10.02 9.25 -20.76
CA LEU A 488 9.80 10.70 -20.76
C LEU A 488 11.08 11.49 -20.50
N ALA A 489 11.13 12.73 -21.00
CA ALA A 489 12.24 13.65 -20.74
C ALA A 489 12.13 14.36 -19.38
N ARG A 490 10.91 14.50 -18.84
CA ARG A 490 10.59 15.08 -17.53
C ARG A 490 9.26 14.52 -17.03
N SER A 491 9.05 14.51 -15.71
CA SER A 491 7.73 14.24 -15.15
C SER A 491 6.78 15.42 -15.41
N PRO A 492 5.54 15.18 -15.88
CA PRO A 492 4.51 16.21 -15.97
C PRO A 492 3.84 16.49 -14.62
N VAL A 493 4.06 15.65 -13.60
CA VAL A 493 3.45 15.83 -12.28
C VAL A 493 4.04 17.06 -11.58
N PRO A 494 3.22 17.90 -10.94
CA PRO A 494 3.73 18.99 -10.11
C PRO A 494 4.60 18.50 -8.96
N ALA A 495 5.62 19.27 -8.60
CA ALA A 495 6.36 19.03 -7.36
C ALA A 495 5.41 19.15 -6.15
N THR A 496 5.64 18.33 -5.13
CA THR A 496 4.87 18.36 -3.88
C THR A 496 5.50 19.29 -2.83
N LEU A 497 6.81 19.52 -2.91
CA LEU A 497 7.55 20.37 -1.98
C LEU A 497 7.36 21.87 -2.28
N PRO A 498 7.36 22.74 -1.26
CA PRO A 498 7.69 22.44 0.15
C PRO A 498 6.52 21.91 0.98
N GLU A 499 5.31 21.79 0.43
CA GLU A 499 4.08 21.54 1.19
C GLU A 499 3.93 20.10 1.65
N PHE A 500 4.42 19.14 0.87
CA PHE A 500 4.29 17.72 1.16
C PHE A 500 5.50 16.93 0.68
N ASP A 501 5.94 15.96 1.48
CA ASP A 501 6.82 14.88 1.02
C ASP A 501 6.70 13.64 1.93
N VAL A 502 7.17 12.51 1.41
CA VAL A 502 7.31 11.27 2.16
C VAL A 502 8.78 10.86 2.15
N PHE A 503 9.27 10.47 3.32
CA PHE A 503 10.65 10.06 3.51
C PHE A 503 10.73 8.60 3.95
N LEU A 504 11.76 7.91 3.48
CA LEU A 504 12.17 6.61 3.95
C LEU A 504 13.34 6.80 4.93
N LEU A 505 13.09 6.51 6.21
CA LEU A 505 14.11 6.38 7.24
C LEU A 505 14.55 4.91 7.32
N THR A 506 15.87 4.67 7.31
CA THR A 506 16.43 3.34 7.57
C THR A 506 17.65 3.44 8.47
N ARG A 507 17.67 2.60 9.51
CA ARG A 507 18.88 2.25 10.25
C ARG A 507 19.84 1.50 9.32
N THR A 508 21.10 1.92 9.31
CA THR A 508 22.15 1.22 8.59
C THR A 508 22.81 0.16 9.48
N PRO A 509 23.29 -0.96 8.90
CA PRO A 509 24.03 -1.98 9.64
C PRO A 509 25.26 -1.46 10.37
#